data_AF-A0A6J4F445-F1
#
_entry.id   AF-A0A6J4F445-F1
#
_cell.length_a   1.000
_cell.length_b   1.000
_cell.length_c   1.000
_cell.angle_alpha   90.00
_cell.angle_beta   90.00
_cell.angle_gamma   90.00
#
_symmetry.space_group_name_H-M   'P 1'
#
loop_
_entity.id
_entity.type
_entity.pdbx_description
1 polymer ?
#
loop_
_entity_poly.entity_id
_entity_poly.type
_entity_poly.pdbx_seq_one_letter_code
_entity_poly.pdbx_strand_id
1 'polypeptide(L)'
;MTMLHELAEIESRFGESAVDDVRKAANLMLRRQFLFAGDRGATHAYEVLTSPRFRIYFASLFDALGYDLRISEAEQWVGILPDVHLDWFPRMRAEHTIVLLVLTLAWQEEVNRGGAESRAVVATTLNALFERTSGCQRPLTGRPWPRHA
;
A
#
# COMPACT_ATOMS: atom_id res chain seq x y z
N MET A 1 -0.18 -22.32 18.14
CA MET A 1 -0.33 -22.90 16.79
C MET A 1 0.94 -22.58 16.02
N THR A 2 1.58 -23.58 15.43
CA THR A 2 2.85 -23.41 14.71
C THR A 2 2.57 -23.27 13.22
N MET A 3 3.04 -22.21 12.56
CA MET A 3 2.84 -21.92 11.13
C MET A 3 3.18 -23.09 10.18
N LEU A 4 4.12 -23.94 10.59
CA LEU A 4 4.48 -25.16 9.84
C LEU A 4 3.33 -26.17 9.78
N HIS A 5 2.51 -26.24 10.82
CA HIS A 5 1.33 -27.11 10.85
C HIS A 5 0.26 -26.61 9.88
N GLU A 6 0.01 -25.30 9.84
CA GLU A 6 -0.97 -24.70 8.93
C GLU A 6 -0.60 -24.92 7.45
N LEU A 7 0.69 -24.85 7.10
CA LEU A 7 1.15 -25.19 5.75
C LEU A 7 0.95 -26.66 5.41
N ALA A 8 1.25 -27.57 6.35
CA ALA A 8 1.03 -29.00 6.16
C ALA A 8 -0.47 -29.32 6.02
N GLU A 9 -1.34 -28.62 6.75
CA GLU A 9 -2.79 -28.73 6.59
C GLU A 9 -3.25 -28.23 5.22
N ILE A 10 -2.74 -27.08 4.77
CA ILE A 10 -3.02 -26.55 3.42
C ILE A 10 -2.61 -27.55 2.36
N GLU A 11 -1.40 -28.12 2.47
CA GLU A 11 -0.90 -29.14 1.54
C GLU A 11 -1.82 -30.36 1.51
N SER A 12 -2.19 -30.90 2.68
CA SER A 12 -3.03 -32.09 2.78
C SER A 12 -4.44 -31.88 2.17
N ARG A 13 -4.97 -30.66 2.25
CA ARG A 13 -6.35 -30.33 1.89
C ARG A 13 -6.49 -29.79 0.46
N PHE A 14 -5.50 -29.07 -0.02
CA PHE A 14 -5.55 -28.34 -1.29
C PHE A 14 -4.41 -28.70 -2.26
N GLY A 15 -3.46 -29.53 -1.84
CA GLY A 15 -2.35 -30.01 -2.65
C GLY A 15 -1.13 -29.08 -2.66
N GLU A 16 -0.04 -29.57 -3.24
CA GLU A 16 1.25 -28.88 -3.30
C GLU A 16 1.20 -27.54 -4.05
N SER A 17 0.44 -27.47 -5.15
CA SER A 17 0.28 -26.22 -5.92
C SER A 17 -0.30 -25.07 -5.08
N ALA A 18 -1.17 -25.37 -4.13
CA ALA A 18 -1.76 -24.36 -3.25
C ALA A 18 -0.72 -23.80 -2.27
N VAL A 19 0.19 -24.65 -1.78
CA VAL A 19 1.32 -24.23 -0.93
C VAL A 19 2.23 -23.27 -1.70
N ASP A 20 2.53 -23.58 -2.95
CA ASP A 20 3.34 -22.73 -3.81
C ASP A 20 2.67 -21.38 -4.09
N ASP A 21 1.37 -21.36 -4.34
CA ASP A 21 0.60 -20.12 -4.53
C ASP A 21 0.61 -19.25 -3.28
N VAL A 22 0.39 -19.86 -2.11
CA VAL A 22 0.43 -19.18 -0.82
C VAL A 22 1.82 -18.58 -0.56
N ARG A 23 2.90 -19.33 -0.82
CA ARG A 23 4.29 -18.84 -0.69
C ARG A 23 4.58 -17.69 -1.65
N LYS A 24 4.15 -17.78 -2.90
CA LYS A 24 4.34 -16.72 -3.90
C LYS A 24 3.59 -15.44 -3.50
N ALA A 25 2.34 -15.59 -3.04
CA ALA A 25 1.52 -14.47 -2.59
C ALA A 25 2.11 -13.78 -1.35
N ALA A 26 2.55 -14.55 -0.34
CA ALA A 26 3.23 -14.02 0.85
C ALA A 26 4.50 -13.23 0.47
N ASN A 27 5.36 -13.80 -0.38
CA ASN A 27 6.57 -13.13 -0.84
C ASN A 27 6.28 -11.84 -1.60
N LEU A 28 5.25 -11.83 -2.44
CA LEU A 28 4.86 -10.63 -3.18
C LEU A 28 4.35 -9.55 -2.22
N MET A 29 3.56 -9.91 -1.21
CA MET A 29 3.03 -9.01 -0.19
C MET A 29 4.13 -8.36 0.66
N LEU A 30 5.17 -9.12 1.02
CA LEU A 30 6.33 -8.56 1.73
C LEU A 30 7.13 -7.57 0.87
N ARG A 31 7.14 -7.77 -0.46
CA ARG A 31 7.80 -6.86 -1.41
C ARG A 31 6.95 -5.64 -1.75
N ARG A 32 5.63 -5.78 -1.70
CA ARG A 32 4.65 -4.75 -2.04
C ARG A 32 3.67 -4.60 -0.90
N GLN A 33 3.81 -3.53 -0.12
CA GLN A 33 2.98 -3.28 1.05
C GLN A 33 1.47 -3.28 0.76
N PHE A 34 1.06 -2.98 -0.49
CA PHE A 34 -0.31 -3.06 -0.97
C PHE A 34 -0.38 -3.74 -2.34
N LEU A 35 -1.44 -4.51 -2.57
CA LEU A 35 -1.80 -5.12 -3.84
C LEU A 35 -3.25 -4.78 -4.17
N PHE A 36 -3.51 -4.42 -5.42
CA PHE A 36 -4.86 -4.18 -5.93
C PHE A 36 -5.29 -5.32 -6.85
N ALA A 37 -6.58 -5.67 -6.86
CA ALA A 37 -7.13 -6.73 -7.74
C ALA A 37 -6.78 -6.51 -9.22
N GLY A 38 -6.64 -5.23 -9.59
CA GLY A 38 -6.38 -4.77 -10.94
C GLY A 38 -4.93 -4.72 -11.40
N ASP A 39 -3.97 -4.98 -10.50
CA ASP A 39 -2.55 -4.81 -10.78
C ASP A 39 -2.03 -5.88 -11.75
N ARG A 40 -1.38 -5.43 -12.83
CA ARG A 40 -0.73 -6.33 -13.78
C ARG A 40 0.30 -7.20 -13.06
N GLY A 41 0.13 -8.52 -13.17
CA GLY A 41 1.02 -9.50 -12.55
C GLY A 41 0.79 -9.75 -11.06
N ALA A 42 -0.22 -9.15 -10.43
CA ALA A 42 -0.56 -9.38 -9.03
C ALA A 42 -1.98 -9.91 -8.79
N THR A 43 -2.82 -10.01 -9.84
CA THR A 43 -4.21 -10.51 -9.73
C THR A 43 -4.30 -11.88 -9.03
N HIS A 44 -3.50 -12.86 -9.43
CA HIS A 44 -3.51 -14.19 -8.80
C HIS A 44 -3.11 -14.12 -7.31
N ALA A 45 -2.08 -13.33 -6.98
CA ALA A 45 -1.67 -13.15 -5.60
C ALA A 45 -2.75 -12.45 -4.75
N TYR A 46 -3.46 -11.46 -5.31
CA TYR A 46 -4.60 -10.82 -4.68
C TYR A 46 -5.73 -11.82 -4.38
N GLU A 47 -6.07 -12.67 -5.34
CA GLU A 47 -7.11 -13.70 -5.19
C GLU A 47 -6.73 -14.71 -4.10
N VAL A 48 -5.46 -15.13 -4.06
CA VAL A 48 -4.95 -16.03 -3.02
C VAL A 48 -5.00 -15.38 -1.64
N LEU A 49 -4.55 -14.13 -1.51
CA LEU A 49 -4.53 -13.39 -0.23
C LEU A 49 -5.92 -13.07 0.32
N THR A 50 -6.88 -12.81 -0.56
CA THR A 50 -8.28 -12.55 -0.19
C THR A 50 -9.11 -13.81 -0.05
N SER A 51 -8.57 -14.97 -0.44
CA SER A 51 -9.27 -16.25 -0.32
C SER A 51 -9.58 -16.59 1.14
N PRO A 52 -10.86 -16.84 1.49
CA PRO A 52 -11.23 -17.28 2.84
C PRO A 52 -10.51 -18.55 3.29
N ARG A 53 -10.03 -19.36 2.32
CA ARG A 53 -9.33 -20.63 2.56
C ARG A 53 -8.00 -20.44 3.29
N PHE A 54 -7.30 -19.33 3.04
CA PHE A 54 -5.96 -19.07 3.55
C PHE A 54 -5.91 -17.88 4.51
N ARG A 55 -7.07 -17.29 4.83
CA ARG A 55 -7.18 -16.09 5.66
C ARG A 55 -6.50 -16.23 7.02
N ILE A 56 -6.74 -17.35 7.72
CA ILE A 56 -6.14 -17.61 9.03
C ILE A 56 -4.62 -17.71 8.91
N TYR A 57 -4.14 -18.46 7.92
CA TYR A 57 -2.70 -18.60 7.67
C TYR A 57 -2.02 -17.26 7.42
N PHE A 58 -2.55 -16.43 6.53
CA PHE A 58 -1.92 -15.14 6.25
C PHE A 58 -2.01 -14.19 7.45
N ALA A 59 -3.13 -14.18 8.18
CA ALA A 59 -3.26 -13.38 9.40
C ALA A 59 -2.19 -13.79 10.43
N SER A 60 -2.06 -15.09 10.72
CA SER A 60 -1.05 -15.62 11.65
C SER A 60 0.38 -15.35 11.16
N LEU A 61 0.62 -15.43 9.85
CA LEU A 61 1.94 -15.21 9.26
C LEU A 61 2.39 -13.78 9.42
N PHE A 62 1.54 -12.83 9.05
CA PHE A 62 1.87 -11.41 9.09
C PHE A 62 1.91 -10.91 10.54
N ASP A 63 1.01 -11.39 11.41
CA ASP A 63 1.05 -11.10 12.84
C ASP A 63 2.39 -11.53 13.46
N ALA A 64 2.87 -12.74 13.16
CA ALA A 64 4.16 -13.23 13.61
C ALA A 64 5.37 -12.43 13.07
N LEU A 65 5.20 -11.71 11.95
CA LEU A 65 6.20 -10.83 11.37
C LEU A 65 6.06 -9.36 11.84
N GLY A 66 5.08 -9.07 12.72
CA GLY A 66 4.82 -7.72 13.20
C GLY A 66 4.03 -6.85 12.23
N TYR A 67 3.15 -7.47 11.43
CA TYR A 67 2.31 -6.78 10.47
C TYR A 67 0.82 -7.14 10.64
N ASP A 68 -0.04 -6.15 10.54
CA ASP A 68 -1.47 -6.30 10.40
C ASP A 68 -1.85 -6.52 8.94
N LEU A 69 -2.47 -7.66 8.62
CA LEU A 69 -3.10 -7.88 7.31
C LEU A 69 -4.45 -7.15 7.25
N ARG A 70 -4.61 -6.27 6.25
CA ARG A 70 -5.83 -5.49 5.99
C ARG A 70 -6.37 -5.81 4.60
N ILE A 71 -7.66 -6.09 4.52
CA ILE A 71 -8.35 -6.39 3.26
C ILE A 71 -9.54 -5.43 3.14
N SER A 72 -9.64 -4.76 1.99
CA SER A 72 -10.81 -3.97 1.61
C SER A 72 -11.40 -4.55 0.33
N GLU A 73 -12.52 -5.24 0.45
CA GLU A 73 -13.25 -5.76 -0.71
C GLU A 73 -13.90 -4.63 -1.52
N ALA A 74 -14.43 -3.61 -0.84
CA ALA A 74 -15.08 -2.46 -1.45
C ALA A 74 -14.11 -1.65 -2.33
N GLU A 75 -12.88 -1.47 -1.84
CA GLU A 75 -11.83 -0.72 -2.55
C GLU A 75 -10.86 -1.65 -3.31
N GLN A 76 -11.13 -2.95 -3.32
CA GLN A 76 -10.40 -3.99 -4.05
C GLN A 76 -8.89 -4.03 -3.80
N TRP A 77 -8.47 -3.89 -2.54
CA TRP A 77 -7.05 -3.97 -2.15
C TRP A 77 -6.81 -4.86 -0.93
N VAL A 78 -5.58 -5.38 -0.84
CA VAL A 78 -5.03 -6.08 0.33
C VAL A 78 -3.67 -5.45 0.67
N GLY A 79 -3.40 -5.27 1.96
CA GLY A 79 -2.23 -4.56 2.44
C GLY A 79 -1.72 -5.08 3.76
N ILE A 80 -0.45 -4.82 4.06
CA ILE A 80 0.16 -5.10 5.36
C ILE A 80 0.60 -3.78 6.00
N LEU A 81 0.21 -3.56 7.25
CA LEU A 81 0.63 -2.39 8.01
C LEU A 81 1.55 -2.82 9.13
N PRO A 82 2.71 -2.16 9.34
CA PRO A 82 3.56 -2.48 10.47
C PRO A 82 2.80 -2.26 11.77
N ASP A 83 2.99 -3.15 12.73
CA ASP A 83 2.52 -2.94 14.10
C ASP A 83 3.27 -1.74 14.69
N VAL A 84 2.51 -0.69 14.98
CA VAL A 84 3.02 0.57 15.52
C VAL A 84 3.56 0.44 16.95
N HIS A 85 3.25 -0.65 17.64
CA HIS A 85 3.81 -0.96 18.96
C HIS A 85 5.20 -1.59 18.87
N LEU A 86 5.60 -2.10 17.70
CA LEU A 86 6.93 -2.59 17.45
C LEU A 86 7.80 -1.42 16.95
N ASP A 87 8.59 -0.83 17.86
CA ASP A 87 9.48 0.32 17.60
C ASP A 87 10.68 0.00 16.65
N TRP A 88 10.57 -1.03 15.81
CA TRP A 88 11.64 -1.51 14.92
C TRP A 88 11.46 -1.07 13.48
N PHE A 89 10.27 -0.62 13.09
CA PHE A 89 10.02 -0.18 11.73
C PHE A 89 10.55 1.25 11.50
N PRO A 90 11.31 1.49 10.41
CA PRO A 90 11.80 2.82 10.09
C PRO A 90 10.64 3.81 9.94
N ARG A 91 10.68 4.91 10.71
CA ARG A 91 9.72 5.99 10.51
C ARG A 91 10.00 6.67 9.18
N MET A 92 8.95 7.03 8.47
CA MET A 92 9.04 7.80 7.24
C MET A 92 9.67 9.17 7.53
N ARG A 93 10.72 9.52 6.79
CA ARG A 93 11.35 10.83 6.93
C ARG A 93 10.42 11.93 6.42
N ALA A 94 10.54 13.13 6.98
CA ALA A 94 9.68 14.25 6.67
C ALA A 94 9.65 14.57 5.16
N GLU A 95 10.79 14.47 4.48
CA GLU A 95 10.89 14.69 3.04
C GLU A 95 10.04 13.69 2.22
N HIS A 96 10.00 12.42 2.61
CA HIS A 96 9.16 11.41 1.94
C HIS A 96 7.68 11.66 2.23
N THR A 97 7.35 12.10 3.45
CA THR A 97 5.98 12.49 3.80
C THR A 97 5.52 13.68 2.96
N ILE A 98 6.35 14.71 2.76
CA ILE A 98 6.02 15.85 1.91
C ILE A 98 5.73 15.39 0.48
N VAL A 99 6.55 14.49 -0.08
CA VAL A 99 6.31 13.94 -1.42
C VAL A 99 4.95 13.23 -1.48
N LEU A 100 4.60 12.40 -0.50
CA LEU A 100 3.29 11.76 -0.44
C LEU A 100 2.14 12.77 -0.36
N LEU A 101 2.28 13.82 0.44
CA LEU A 101 1.25 14.85 0.56
C LEU A 101 1.05 15.62 -0.75
N VAL A 102 2.13 15.94 -1.47
CA VAL A 102 2.06 16.58 -2.79
C VAL A 102 1.37 15.66 -3.81
N LEU A 103 1.69 14.37 -3.81
CA LEU A 103 1.04 13.37 -4.66
C LEU A 103 -0.45 13.27 -4.37
N THR A 104 -0.85 13.23 -3.09
CA THR A 104 -2.25 13.19 -2.67
C THR A 104 -2.99 14.43 -3.12
N LEU A 105 -2.42 15.63 -2.95
CA LEU A 105 -3.04 16.87 -3.38
C LEU A 105 -3.27 16.89 -4.90
N ALA A 106 -2.25 16.51 -5.67
CA ALA A 106 -2.36 16.43 -7.12
C ALA A 106 -3.42 15.41 -7.57
N TRP A 107 -3.46 14.24 -6.92
CA TRP A 107 -4.46 13.22 -7.20
C TRP A 107 -5.89 13.71 -6.90
N GLN A 108 -6.12 14.33 -5.74
CA GLN A 108 -7.44 14.86 -5.35
C GLN A 108 -7.95 15.91 -6.34
N GLU A 109 -7.06 16.81 -6.78
CA GLU A 109 -7.40 17.87 -7.74
C GLU A 109 -7.86 17.28 -9.09
N GLU A 110 -7.13 16.29 -9.61
CA GLU A 110 -7.49 15.65 -10.88
C GLU A 110 -8.75 14.79 -10.77
N VAL A 111 -8.93 14.07 -9.66
CA VAL A 111 -10.18 13.33 -9.39
C VAL A 111 -11.38 14.28 -9.36
N ASN A 112 -11.26 15.42 -8.68
CA ASN A 112 -12.33 16.42 -8.59
C ASN A 112 -12.66 17.05 -9.96
N ARG A 113 -11.71 17.05 -10.90
CA ARG A 113 -11.92 17.51 -12.29
C ARG A 113 -12.44 16.41 -13.22
N GLY A 114 -12.59 15.17 -12.74
CA GLY A 114 -12.93 14.02 -13.57
C GLY A 114 -11.78 13.55 -14.46
N GLY A 115 -10.52 13.93 -14.16
CA GLY A 115 -9.31 13.53 -14.87
C GLY A 115 -8.77 12.15 -14.46
N ALA A 116 -9.50 11.43 -13.60
CA ALA A 116 -9.12 10.09 -13.18
C ALA A 116 -9.48 9.06 -14.25
N GLU A 117 -8.53 8.20 -14.57
CA GLU A 117 -8.73 7.03 -15.43
C GLU A 117 -9.50 5.92 -14.69
N SER A 118 -9.55 4.73 -15.28
CA SER A 118 -10.10 3.54 -14.64
C SER A 118 -9.46 3.32 -13.26
N ARG A 119 -10.28 2.92 -12.28
CA ARG A 119 -9.88 2.64 -10.88
C ARG A 119 -9.27 3.85 -10.16
N ALA A 120 -9.73 5.05 -10.50
CA ALA A 120 -9.28 6.30 -9.88
C ALA A 120 -7.77 6.53 -10.00
N VAL A 121 -7.16 6.06 -11.08
CA VAL A 121 -5.73 6.29 -11.37
C VAL A 121 -5.55 7.65 -12.03
N VAL A 122 -4.57 8.43 -11.59
CA VAL A 122 -4.21 9.71 -12.20
C VAL A 122 -2.77 9.60 -12.71
N ALA A 123 -2.59 9.63 -14.03
CA ALA A 123 -1.27 9.66 -14.63
C ALA A 123 -0.62 11.04 -14.43
N THR A 124 0.61 11.06 -13.92
CA THR A 124 1.36 12.31 -13.73
C THR A 124 2.85 12.09 -13.97
N THR A 125 3.59 13.19 -14.11
CA THR A 125 5.06 13.17 -14.24
C THR A 125 5.69 13.98 -13.13
N LEU A 126 6.96 13.72 -12.83
CA LEU A 126 7.69 14.50 -11.84
C LEU A 126 7.75 16.00 -12.23
N ASN A 127 7.88 16.30 -13.52
CA ASN A 127 7.87 17.69 -14.01
C ASN A 127 6.52 18.37 -13.77
N ALA A 128 5.41 17.68 -14.05
CA ALA A 128 4.08 18.21 -13.80
C ALA A 128 3.83 18.46 -12.30
N LEU A 129 4.31 17.56 -11.42
CA LEU A 129 4.24 17.76 -9.97
C LEU A 129 5.12 18.92 -9.51
N PHE A 130 6.32 19.05 -10.09
CA PHE A 130 7.26 20.12 -9.78
C PHE A 130 6.67 21.48 -10.18
N GLU A 131 6.19 21.64 -11.41
CA GLU A 131 5.58 22.88 -11.89
C GLU A 131 4.40 23.33 -11.02
N ARG A 132 3.56 22.40 -10.58
CA ARG A 132 2.46 22.68 -9.64
C ARG A 132 2.96 23.19 -8.30
N THR A 133 4.00 22.57 -7.76
CA THR A 133 4.54 22.92 -6.43
C THR A 133 5.37 24.20 -6.48
N SER A 134 6.13 24.42 -7.57
CA SER A 134 6.91 25.64 -7.83
C SER A 134 6.02 26.84 -8.17
N GLY A 135 4.87 26.63 -8.82
CA GLY A 135 3.85 27.67 -9.00
C GLY A 135 3.29 28.18 -7.66
N CYS A 136 3.23 27.32 -6.64
CA CYS A 136 2.83 27.67 -5.28
C CYS A 136 3.88 28.56 -4.55
N GLN A 137 5.14 28.63 -5.04
CA GLN A 137 6.16 29.54 -4.48
C GLN A 137 5.97 31.01 -4.87
N ARG A 138 5.01 31.35 -5.73
CA ARG A 138 4.74 32.73 -6.17
C ARG A 138 3.28 33.08 -5.85
N PRO A 139 2.97 33.48 -4.59
CA PRO A 139 3.38 34.79 -4.06
C PRO A 139 3.71 34.77 -2.55
N LEU A 140 4.92 34.35 -2.15
CA LEU A 140 5.41 34.60 -0.78
C LEU A 140 6.59 35.57 -0.71
N THR A 141 7.09 36.04 -1.85
CA THR A 141 8.16 37.05 -1.91
C THR A 141 7.67 38.50 -1.83
N GLY A 142 6.48 38.75 -1.26
CA GLY A 142 5.80 40.05 -1.33
C GLY A 142 5.37 40.71 -0.02
N ARG A 143 5.54 40.08 1.16
CA ARG A 143 5.31 40.77 2.44
C ARG A 143 6.37 40.36 3.48
N PRO A 144 7.14 41.31 4.04
CA PRO A 144 8.01 41.00 5.16
C PRO A 144 7.16 40.60 6.38
N TRP A 145 7.60 39.57 7.09
CA TRP A 145 7.04 39.14 8.36
C TRP A 145 7.05 40.31 9.36
N PRO A 146 5.96 40.58 10.10
CA PRO A 146 5.95 41.66 11.07
C PRO A 146 6.95 41.28 12.19
N ARG A 147 8.04 42.04 12.27
CA ARG A 147 8.90 42.03 13.45
C ARG A 147 8.15 42.82 14.52
N HIS A 148 7.61 42.10 15.50
CA HIS A 148 7.15 42.71 16.75
C HIS A 148 8.35 43.38 17.40
N ALA A 149 8.23 44.69 17.62
CA ALA A 149 9.08 45.47 18.51
C ALA A 149 8.60 45.32 19.96
#